data_AF-A0A960UEI8-F1
#
_entry.id   AF-A0A960UEI8-F1
#
_cell.length_a   1.000
_cell.length_b   1.000
_cell.length_c   1.000
_cell.angle_alpha   90.00
_cell.angle_beta   90.00
_cell.angle_gamma   90.00
#
_symmetry.space_group_name_H-M   'P 1'
#
loop_
_entity.id
_entity.type
_entity.pdbx_description
1 polymer ?
#
loop_
_entity_poly.entity_id
_entity_poly.type
_entity_poly.pdbx_seq_one_letter_code
_entity_poly.pdbx_strand_id
1 'polypeptide(L)'
;MKNGSIVAAVAAAATALIWVGTLSGTVNTIRSSTFADVDKSRIEGLLVATQDSLQAVRRDLEAVRGQVAALSRAYTPPVSVQISTPTDMTSIARETLVRGTSQGLPAGESIWILVFDNARKRYYPFVKPADTQVGGDWTQLIEVGGYVDSGAQFQLIAVVPDSTATRRFRELTQPPRGDYPWSDGLTEIPSGVLEYDRVSVWRR
;
A
#
# COMPACT_ATOMS: atom_id res chain seq x y z
N MET A 1 -1.22 10.49 6.32
CA MET A 1 -0.66 10.90 7.63
C MET A 1 -0.79 9.86 8.77
N LYS A 2 -1.45 8.69 8.61
CA LYS A 2 -1.67 7.74 9.72
C LYS A 2 -0.58 6.67 9.93
N ASN A 3 0.23 6.34 8.92
CA ASN A 3 1.28 5.30 9.01
C ASN A 3 2.40 5.64 10.00
N GLY A 4 2.72 6.93 10.18
CA GLY A 4 3.71 7.36 11.18
C GLY A 4 3.27 7.08 12.62
N SER A 5 1.96 7.03 12.89
CA SER A 5 1.42 6.91 14.25
C SER A 5 1.63 5.50 14.84
N ILE A 6 1.42 4.45 14.05
CA ILE A 6 1.55 3.06 14.52
C ILE A 6 3.03 2.70 14.72
N VAL A 7 3.90 3.07 13.77
CA VAL A 7 5.35 2.85 13.88
C VAL A 7 5.93 3.63 15.07
N ALA A 8 5.47 4.86 15.28
CA ALA A 8 5.86 5.65 16.46
C ALA A 8 5.37 5.00 17.77
N ALA A 9 4.16 4.45 17.81
CA ALA A 9 3.63 3.75 18.99
C ALA A 9 4.42 2.47 19.32
N VAL A 10 4.81 1.69 18.31
CA VAL A 10 5.67 0.50 18.51
C VAL A 10 7.05 0.90 19.03
N ALA A 11 7.66 1.94 18.46
CA ALA A 11 8.97 2.45 18.91
C ALA A 11 8.91 3.01 20.34
N ALA A 12 7.83 3.72 20.69
CA ALA A 12 7.61 4.24 22.03
C ALA A 12 7.44 3.11 23.06
N ALA A 13 6.67 2.07 22.75
CA ALA A 13 6.49 0.90 23.63
C ALA A 13 7.81 0.14 23.85
N ALA A 14 8.62 -0.04 22.81
CA ALA A 14 9.95 -0.66 22.93
C ALA A 14 10.89 0.18 23.83
N THR A 15 10.86 1.51 23.68
CA THR A 15 11.66 2.44 24.49
C THR A 15 11.24 2.40 25.97
N ALA A 16 9.93 2.35 26.23
CA ALA A 16 9.40 2.24 27.59
C ALA A 16 9.81 0.93 28.28
N LEU A 17 9.81 -0.20 27.57
CA LEU A 17 10.26 -1.49 28.11
C LEU A 17 11.76 -1.47 28.51
N ILE A 18 12.61 -0.78 27.73
CA ILE A 18 14.03 -0.60 28.07
C ILE A 18 14.19 0.21 29.36
N TRP A 19 13.41 1.29 29.51
CA TRP A 19 13.41 2.11 30.72
C TRP A 19 12.94 1.33 31.96
N VAL A 20 11.86 0.56 31.85
CA VAL A 20 11.35 -0.30 32.94
C VAL A 20 12.38 -1.36 33.35
N GLY A 21 13.10 -1.94 32.39
CA GLY A 21 14.19 -2.88 32.65
C GLY A 21 15.35 -2.22 33.42
N THR A 22 15.73 -1.00 33.03
CA THR A 22 16.79 -0.22 33.69
C THR A 22 16.42 0.11 35.14
N LEU A 23 15.19 0.58 35.37
CA LEU A 23 14.68 0.89 36.71
C LEU A 23 14.63 -0.36 37.61
N SER A 24 14.21 -1.49 37.06
CA SER A 24 14.21 -2.78 37.77
C SER A 24 15.62 -3.21 38.19
N GLY A 25 16.63 -2.96 37.34
CA GLY A 25 18.05 -3.19 37.68
C GLY A 25 18.55 -2.29 38.81
N THR A 26 18.16 -1.02 38.81
CA THR A 26 18.49 -0.06 39.89
C THR A 26 17.86 -0.48 41.22
N VAL A 27 16.59 -0.89 41.23
CA VAL A 27 15.90 -1.38 42.44
C VAL A 27 16.62 -2.61 43.02
N ASN A 28 17.02 -3.57 42.18
CA ASN A 28 17.78 -4.74 42.62
C ASN A 28 19.15 -4.37 43.21
N THR A 29 19.82 -3.34 42.67
CA THR A 29 21.11 -2.84 43.15
C THR A 29 20.99 -2.13 44.49
N ILE A 30 19.92 -1.37 44.70
CA ILE A 30 19.62 -0.73 45.99
C ILE A 30 19.27 -1.80 47.04
N ARG A 31 18.58 -2.87 46.65
CA ARG A 31 18.24 -3.95 47.57
C ARG A 31 19.45 -4.74 48.06
N SER A 32 20.56 -4.76 47.32
CA SER A 32 21.79 -5.45 47.71
C SER A 32 22.74 -4.59 48.57
N SER A 33 22.45 -3.32 48.80
CA SER A 33 23.25 -2.45 49.67
C SER A 33 22.83 -2.53 51.13
N THR A 34 23.79 -2.32 52.05
CA THR A 34 23.56 -2.43 53.50
C THR A 34 23.01 -1.11 54.07
N PHE A 35 21.81 -1.15 54.64
CA PHE A 35 21.19 -0.03 55.36
C PHE A 35 21.26 -0.25 56.89
N ALA A 36 21.34 0.82 57.68
CA ALA A 36 21.33 0.75 59.15
C ALA A 36 19.99 0.19 59.67
N ASP A 37 20.04 -0.63 60.73
CA ASP A 37 18.99 -1.58 61.16
C ASP A 37 17.59 -0.99 61.42
N VAL A 38 17.45 0.30 61.74
CA VAL A 38 16.16 0.88 62.17
C VAL A 38 15.22 1.21 60.99
N ASP A 39 15.74 1.37 59.77
CA ASP A 39 14.94 1.72 58.58
C ASP A 39 14.89 0.60 57.52
N LYS A 40 15.62 -0.50 57.75
CA LYS A 40 15.79 -1.57 56.76
C LYS A 40 14.47 -2.22 56.34
N SER A 41 13.58 -2.53 57.29
CA SER A 41 12.28 -3.16 57.00
C SER A 41 11.34 -2.27 56.18
N ARG A 42 11.35 -0.96 56.44
CA ARG A 42 10.55 0.02 55.69
C ARG A 42 11.09 0.19 54.27
N ILE A 43 12.41 0.25 54.12
CA ILE A 43 13.09 0.34 52.82
C ILE A 43 12.85 -0.93 52.00
N GLU A 44 12.98 -2.11 52.60
CA GLU A 44 12.69 -3.39 51.92
C GLU A 44 11.24 -3.50 51.48
N GLY A 45 10.28 -3.07 52.30
CA GLY A 45 8.86 -3.03 51.93
C GLY A 45 8.58 -2.11 50.74
N LEU A 46 9.21 -0.93 50.70
CA LEU A 46 9.11 0.01 49.57
C LEU A 46 9.75 -0.55 48.29
N LEU A 47 10.91 -1.22 48.39
CA LEU A 47 11.59 -1.83 47.25
C LEU A 47 10.74 -2.96 46.64
N VAL A 48 10.14 -3.81 47.47
CA VAL A 48 9.24 -4.89 47.01
C VAL A 48 8.02 -4.31 46.30
N ALA A 49 7.34 -3.32 46.92
CA ALA A 49 6.18 -2.67 46.31
C ALA A 49 6.52 -1.98 44.97
N THR A 50 7.71 -1.36 44.90
CA THR A 50 8.23 -0.74 43.68
C THR A 50 8.50 -1.79 42.60
N GLN A 51 9.09 -2.92 42.97
CA GLN A 51 9.38 -4.01 42.04
C GLN A 51 8.10 -4.66 41.51
N ASP A 52 7.10 -4.88 42.36
CA ASP A 52 5.79 -5.41 41.96
C ASP A 52 5.08 -4.46 40.98
N SER A 53 5.15 -3.16 41.24
CA SER A 53 4.62 -2.13 40.35
C SER A 53 5.33 -2.12 38.98
N LEU A 54 6.66 -2.24 38.95
CA LEU A 54 7.42 -2.32 37.69
C LEU A 54 7.09 -3.60 36.89
N GLN A 55 6.87 -4.73 37.57
CA GLN A 55 6.45 -5.97 36.91
C GLN A 55 5.01 -5.89 36.37
N ALA A 56 4.12 -5.18 37.05
CA ALA A 56 2.78 -4.91 36.55
C ALA A 56 2.83 -4.05 35.27
N VAL A 57 3.56 -2.93 35.32
CA VAL A 57 3.76 -2.04 34.16
C VAL A 57 4.38 -2.77 32.96
N ARG A 58 5.36 -3.65 33.21
CA ARG A 58 5.95 -4.48 32.15
C ARG A 58 4.92 -5.39 31.49
N ARG A 59 4.09 -6.07 32.27
CA ARG A 59 3.02 -6.94 31.74
C ARG A 59 2.05 -6.17 30.87
N ASP A 60 1.63 -4.99 31.33
CA ASP A 60 0.70 -4.14 30.58
C ASP A 60 1.32 -3.65 29.26
N LEU A 61 2.60 -3.26 29.27
CA LEU A 61 3.34 -2.89 28.07
C LEU A 61 3.45 -4.04 27.06
N GLU A 62 3.69 -5.27 27.51
CA GLU A 62 3.71 -6.44 26.62
C GLU A 62 2.31 -6.74 26.05
N ALA A 63 1.25 -6.58 26.85
CA ALA A 63 -0.13 -6.72 26.38
C ALA A 63 -0.48 -5.68 25.30
N VAL A 64 -0.11 -4.41 25.52
CA VAL A 64 -0.27 -3.33 24.55
C VAL A 64 0.51 -3.62 23.28
N ARG A 65 1.77 -4.08 23.39
CA ARG A 65 2.58 -4.47 22.23
C ARG A 65 1.91 -5.57 21.41
N GLY A 66 1.34 -6.58 22.08
CA GLY A 66 0.56 -7.64 21.44
C GLY A 66 -0.66 -7.11 20.68
N GLN A 67 -1.42 -6.19 21.29
CA GLN A 67 -2.56 -5.54 20.65
C GLN A 67 -2.15 -4.69 19.44
N VAL A 68 -1.07 -3.91 19.53
CA VAL A 68 -0.56 -3.10 18.42
C VAL A 68 -0.10 -3.99 17.26
N ALA A 69 0.55 -5.11 17.54
CA ALA A 69 0.95 -6.07 16.51
C ALA A 69 -0.28 -6.71 15.83
N ALA A 70 -1.31 -7.05 16.60
CA ALA A 70 -2.56 -7.58 16.05
C ALA A 70 -3.30 -6.54 15.18
N LEU A 71 -3.40 -5.29 15.63
CA LEU A 71 -3.99 -4.19 14.87
C LEU A 71 -3.22 -3.90 13.58
N SER A 72 -1.89 -3.97 13.63
CA SER A 72 -1.05 -3.77 12.45
C SER A 72 -1.26 -4.86 11.39
N ARG A 73 -1.48 -6.12 11.82
CA ARG A 73 -1.82 -7.24 10.92
C ARG A 73 -3.23 -7.12 10.34
N ALA A 74 -4.15 -6.51 11.07
CA ALA A 74 -5.53 -6.30 10.63
C ALA A 74 -5.70 -5.03 9.76
N TYR A 75 -4.71 -4.14 9.74
CA TYR A 75 -4.78 -2.89 8.99
C TYR A 75 -4.40 -3.12 7.52
N THR A 76 -5.40 -3.04 6.64
CA THR A 76 -5.19 -2.93 5.19
C THR A 76 -5.01 -1.45 4.85
N PRO A 77 -3.81 -1.00 4.40
CA PRO A 77 -3.66 0.36 3.90
C PRO A 77 -4.64 0.62 2.76
N PRO A 78 -5.20 1.84 2.64
CA PRO A 78 -6.07 2.16 1.52
C PRO A 78 -5.29 1.98 0.22
N VAL A 79 -5.89 1.27 -0.74
CA VAL A 79 -5.29 1.08 -2.06
C VAL A 79 -5.29 2.43 -2.79
N SER A 80 -4.16 2.79 -3.37
CA SER A 80 -4.05 3.90 -4.30
C SER A 80 -3.24 3.47 -5.53
N VAL A 81 -3.62 3.99 -6.69
CA VAL A 81 -2.90 3.83 -7.95
C VAL A 81 -2.98 5.17 -8.68
N GLN A 82 -1.86 5.66 -9.18
CA GLN A 82 -1.76 6.96 -9.86
C GLN A 82 -0.89 6.86 -11.10
N ILE A 83 -1.31 7.49 -12.18
CA ILE A 83 -0.56 7.66 -13.42
C ILE A 83 0.33 8.90 -13.27
N SER A 84 1.64 8.73 -13.39
CA SER A 84 2.62 9.82 -13.35
C SER A 84 3.07 10.27 -14.73
N THR A 85 3.01 9.38 -15.73
CA THR A 85 3.31 9.70 -17.13
C THR A 85 2.49 8.79 -18.03
N PRO A 86 1.85 9.30 -19.09
CA PRO A 86 1.75 10.71 -19.46
C PRO A 86 0.93 11.53 -18.44
N THR A 87 1.17 12.84 -18.37
CA THR A 87 0.31 13.76 -17.61
C THR A 87 -0.92 14.14 -18.44
N ASP A 88 -1.94 14.63 -17.77
CA ASP A 88 -3.19 15.01 -18.41
C ASP A 88 -2.99 16.02 -19.55
N MET A 89 -3.80 15.86 -20.59
CA MET A 89 -3.84 16.66 -21.82
C MET A 89 -2.55 16.69 -22.66
N THR A 90 -1.63 15.74 -22.45
CA THR A 90 -0.37 15.69 -23.22
C THR A 90 -0.51 14.96 -24.56
N SER A 91 0.38 15.30 -25.50
CA SER A 91 0.51 14.64 -26.80
C SER A 91 1.46 13.45 -26.71
N ILE A 92 1.01 12.28 -27.14
CA ILE A 92 1.74 11.01 -27.01
C ILE A 92 1.91 10.29 -28.36
N ALA A 93 2.96 9.48 -28.45
CA ALA A 93 3.18 8.55 -29.56
C ALA A 93 2.16 7.39 -29.54
N ARG A 94 2.11 6.57 -30.60
CA ARG A 94 1.20 5.40 -30.64
C ARG A 94 1.63 4.42 -29.56
N GLU A 95 2.90 4.03 -29.63
CA GLU A 95 3.57 3.29 -28.57
C GLU A 95 3.98 4.27 -27.47
N THR A 96 3.38 4.13 -26.30
CA THR A 96 3.61 5.02 -25.16
C THR A 96 3.88 4.22 -23.91
N LEU A 97 4.97 4.56 -23.23
CA LEU A 97 5.27 4.02 -21.91
C LEU A 97 4.48 4.78 -20.85
N VAL A 98 3.51 4.13 -20.25
CA VAL A 98 2.79 4.61 -19.07
C VAL A 98 3.59 4.26 -17.82
N ARG A 99 3.68 5.20 -16.88
CA ARG A 99 4.33 5.03 -15.58
C ARG A 99 3.40 5.53 -14.49
N GLY A 100 3.57 4.98 -13.31
CA GLY A 100 2.82 5.43 -12.16
C GLY A 100 3.33 4.85 -10.85
N THR A 101 2.58 5.14 -9.80
CA THR A 101 2.85 4.65 -8.44
C THR A 101 1.60 3.98 -7.87
N SER A 102 1.79 3.14 -6.86
CA SER A 102 0.72 2.46 -6.15
C SER A 102 1.09 2.25 -4.69
N GLN A 103 0.09 2.22 -3.81
CA GLN A 103 0.25 1.88 -2.40
C GLN A 103 -0.87 0.94 -1.97
N GLY A 104 -0.53 0.01 -1.08
CA GLY A 104 -1.51 -0.90 -0.46
C GLY A 104 -2.14 -1.91 -1.40
N LEU A 105 -1.63 -2.09 -2.63
CA LEU A 105 -2.13 -3.09 -3.57
C LEU A 105 -2.05 -4.50 -2.93
N PRO A 106 -3.17 -5.23 -2.79
CA PRO A 106 -3.18 -6.57 -2.22
C PRO A 106 -2.30 -7.55 -3.02
N ALA A 107 -1.74 -8.53 -2.32
CA ALA A 107 -0.93 -9.56 -2.97
C ALA A 107 -1.78 -10.35 -4.00
N GLY A 108 -1.30 -10.43 -5.23
CA GLY A 108 -1.97 -11.13 -6.33
C GLY A 108 -2.93 -10.26 -7.14
N GLU A 109 -3.23 -9.05 -6.71
CA GLU A 109 -3.90 -8.05 -7.55
C GLU A 109 -2.91 -7.40 -8.52
N SER A 110 -3.41 -6.84 -9.61
CA SER A 110 -2.57 -6.27 -10.66
C SER A 110 -3.22 -5.03 -11.25
N ILE A 111 -2.39 -4.05 -11.60
CA ILE A 111 -2.84 -2.83 -12.25
C ILE A 111 -3.00 -3.12 -13.75
N TRP A 112 -4.10 -2.67 -14.32
CA TRP A 112 -4.33 -2.69 -15.76
C TRP A 112 -4.54 -1.28 -16.28
N ILE A 113 -4.06 -1.02 -17.49
CA ILE A 113 -4.41 0.19 -18.23
C ILE A 113 -5.52 -0.13 -19.23
N LEU A 114 -6.59 0.66 -19.17
CA LEU A 114 -7.60 0.73 -20.22
C LEU A 114 -7.34 1.97 -21.07
N VAL A 115 -7.40 1.80 -22.39
CA VAL A 115 -7.45 2.91 -23.34
C VAL A 115 -8.91 3.16 -23.69
N PHE A 116 -9.44 4.31 -23.34
CA PHE A 116 -10.75 4.76 -23.80
C PHE A 116 -10.60 5.60 -25.07
N ASP A 117 -11.20 5.13 -26.15
CA ASP A 117 -11.29 5.86 -27.41
C ASP A 117 -12.51 6.79 -27.37
N ASN A 118 -12.26 8.10 -27.38
CA ASN A 118 -13.32 9.10 -27.26
C ASN A 118 -14.22 9.17 -28.50
N ALA A 119 -13.72 8.82 -29.69
CA ALA A 119 -14.48 8.83 -30.93
C ALA A 119 -15.37 7.58 -31.04
N ARG A 120 -14.83 6.41 -30.71
CA ARG A 120 -15.54 5.11 -30.80
C ARG A 120 -16.39 4.83 -29.57
N LYS A 121 -16.18 5.53 -28.45
CA LYS A 121 -16.82 5.31 -27.15
C LYS A 121 -16.66 3.84 -26.70
N ARG A 122 -15.41 3.40 -26.69
CA ARG A 122 -15.02 2.02 -26.37
C ARG A 122 -13.81 2.01 -25.44
N TYR A 123 -13.81 1.08 -24.49
CA TYR A 123 -12.68 0.78 -23.61
C TYR A 123 -11.93 -0.43 -24.14
N TYR A 124 -10.61 -0.32 -24.18
CA TYR A 124 -9.70 -1.37 -24.62
C TYR A 124 -8.76 -1.68 -23.46
N PRO A 125 -8.96 -2.78 -22.71
CA PRO A 125 -7.94 -3.25 -21.76
C PRO A 125 -6.67 -3.55 -22.53
N PHE A 126 -5.49 -3.26 -22.00
CA PHE A 126 -4.24 -3.63 -22.66
C PHE A 126 -3.87 -5.10 -22.43
N VAL A 127 -3.01 -5.68 -23.28
CA VAL A 127 -2.87 -7.14 -23.41
C VAL A 127 -2.50 -7.86 -22.11
N LYS A 128 -1.63 -7.25 -21.32
CA LYS A 128 -1.11 -7.75 -20.04
C LYS A 128 -1.28 -6.69 -18.95
N PRO A 129 -1.25 -7.06 -17.65
CA PRO A 129 -1.16 -6.09 -16.58
C PRO A 129 0.15 -5.29 -16.62
N ALA A 130 0.19 -4.18 -15.89
CA ALA A 130 1.39 -3.38 -15.68
C ALA A 130 2.45 -4.14 -14.88
N ASP A 131 3.71 -3.92 -15.24
CA ASP A 131 4.86 -4.50 -14.54
C ASP A 131 5.09 -3.67 -13.26
N THR A 132 4.75 -4.25 -12.09
CA THR A 132 4.83 -3.58 -10.77
C THR A 132 6.15 -3.93 -10.08
N GLN A 133 6.83 -2.92 -9.51
CA GLN A 133 8.12 -3.04 -8.83
C GLN A 133 7.97 -2.99 -7.31
N VAL A 134 9.00 -3.46 -6.61
CA VAL A 134 9.12 -3.27 -5.15
C VAL A 134 9.19 -1.78 -4.85
N GLY A 135 8.29 -1.29 -4.00
CA GLY A 135 8.18 0.14 -3.68
C GLY A 135 6.94 0.81 -4.26
N GLY A 136 6.21 0.13 -5.16
CA GLY A 136 4.92 0.59 -5.68
C GLY A 136 4.98 1.27 -7.04
N ASP A 137 6.18 1.52 -7.58
CA ASP A 137 6.33 2.00 -8.96
C ASP A 137 5.86 0.93 -9.95
N TRP A 138 5.19 1.35 -11.01
CA TRP A 138 4.74 0.45 -12.06
C TRP A 138 4.88 1.08 -13.45
N THR A 139 5.03 0.22 -14.45
CA THR A 139 5.19 0.63 -15.85
C THR A 139 4.43 -0.26 -16.81
N GLN A 140 3.95 0.33 -17.91
CA GLN A 140 3.31 -0.42 -18.98
C GLN A 140 3.51 0.25 -20.33
N LEU A 141 4.12 -0.46 -21.29
CA LEU A 141 4.14 -0.02 -22.69
C LEU A 141 2.80 -0.38 -23.33
N ILE A 142 2.09 0.61 -23.85
CA ILE A 142 0.78 0.45 -24.50
C ILE A 142 0.79 1.00 -25.92
N GLU A 143 -0.19 0.58 -26.71
CA GLU A 143 -0.57 1.22 -27.97
C GLU A 143 -1.85 2.03 -27.80
N VAL A 144 -1.86 3.27 -28.28
CA VAL A 144 -3.00 4.18 -28.23
C VAL A 144 -3.40 4.59 -29.65
N GLY A 145 -4.62 4.22 -30.06
CA GLY A 145 -5.12 4.52 -31.40
C GLY A 145 -4.47 3.70 -32.51
N GLY A 146 -5.07 3.76 -33.70
CA GLY A 146 -4.49 3.23 -34.93
C GLY A 146 -3.58 4.23 -35.65
N TYR A 147 -3.01 3.84 -36.79
CA TYR A 147 -2.13 4.70 -37.60
C TYR A 147 -2.80 5.99 -38.11
N VAL A 148 -4.13 5.97 -38.26
CA VAL A 148 -4.92 7.10 -38.79
C VAL A 148 -5.48 8.02 -37.69
N ASP A 149 -5.32 7.66 -36.42
CA ASP A 149 -5.95 8.37 -35.30
C ASP A 149 -5.10 9.56 -34.80
N SER A 150 -4.21 10.10 -35.63
CA SER A 150 -3.43 11.31 -35.33
C SER A 150 -4.37 12.49 -35.05
N GLY A 151 -4.13 13.22 -33.97
CA GLY A 151 -4.97 14.31 -33.48
C GLY A 151 -6.21 13.87 -32.70
N ALA A 152 -6.48 12.56 -32.57
CA ALA A 152 -7.60 12.08 -31.78
C ALA A 152 -7.30 12.09 -30.27
N GLN A 153 -8.36 12.25 -29.46
CA GLN A 153 -8.28 12.23 -28.01
C GLN A 153 -8.59 10.84 -27.45
N PHE A 154 -7.79 10.41 -26.49
CA PHE A 154 -7.95 9.17 -25.75
C PHE A 154 -7.89 9.43 -24.25
N GLN A 155 -8.31 8.46 -23.44
CA GLN A 155 -8.06 8.46 -22.00
C GLN A 155 -7.34 7.19 -21.61
N LEU A 156 -6.33 7.32 -20.74
CA LEU A 156 -5.65 6.21 -20.11
C LEU A 156 -6.19 6.08 -18.69
N ILE A 157 -6.68 4.90 -18.35
CA ILE A 157 -7.38 4.67 -17.09
C ILE A 157 -6.65 3.56 -16.36
N ALA A 158 -6.14 3.86 -15.17
CA ALA A 158 -5.53 2.88 -14.29
C ALA A 158 -6.61 2.23 -13.43
N VAL A 159 -6.72 0.91 -13.55
CA VAL A 159 -7.72 0.12 -12.85
C VAL A 159 -7.11 -1.07 -12.13
N VAL A 160 -7.78 -1.53 -11.07
CA VAL A 160 -7.49 -2.81 -10.43
C VAL A 160 -8.75 -3.68 -10.57
N PRO A 161 -8.72 -4.70 -11.44
CA PRO A 161 -9.80 -5.65 -11.58
C PRO A 161 -9.72 -6.75 -10.52
N ASP A 162 -10.88 -7.20 -10.05
CA ASP A 162 -11.00 -8.44 -9.29
C ASP A 162 -10.67 -9.67 -10.16
N SER A 163 -10.74 -10.87 -9.58
CA SER A 163 -10.44 -12.11 -10.29
C SER A 163 -11.37 -12.40 -11.48
N THR A 164 -12.64 -11.97 -11.42
CA THR A 164 -13.63 -12.16 -12.48
C THR A 164 -13.37 -11.19 -13.64
N ALA A 165 -13.17 -9.91 -13.33
CA ALA A 165 -12.83 -8.90 -14.31
C ALA A 165 -11.45 -9.16 -14.95
N THR A 166 -10.48 -9.66 -14.19
CA THR A 166 -9.16 -10.08 -14.71
C THR A 166 -9.30 -11.17 -15.76
N ARG A 167 -10.14 -12.19 -15.50
CA ARG A 167 -10.41 -13.24 -16.48
C ARG A 167 -11.06 -12.66 -17.73
N ARG A 168 -12.00 -11.75 -17.57
CA ARG A 168 -12.66 -11.08 -18.70
C ARG A 168 -11.68 -10.26 -19.55
N PHE A 169 -10.77 -9.51 -18.93
CA PHE A 169 -9.71 -8.81 -19.67
C PHE A 169 -8.85 -9.79 -20.44
N ARG A 170 -8.39 -10.88 -19.81
CA ARG A 170 -7.59 -11.91 -20.50
C ARG A 170 -8.33 -12.55 -21.69
N GLU A 171 -9.64 -12.75 -21.63
CA GLU A 171 -10.42 -13.24 -22.77
C GLU A 171 -10.43 -12.25 -23.94
N LEU A 172 -10.52 -10.95 -23.65
CA LEU A 172 -10.48 -9.89 -24.65
C LEU A 172 -9.07 -9.64 -25.21
N THR A 173 -8.04 -10.09 -24.48
CA THR A 173 -6.64 -9.86 -24.81
C THR A 173 -5.85 -11.08 -25.28
N GLN A 174 -6.45 -12.26 -25.21
CA GLN A 174 -5.96 -13.44 -25.90
C GLN A 174 -6.06 -13.23 -27.43
N PRO A 175 -5.14 -13.80 -28.22
CA PRO A 175 -4.84 -13.28 -29.55
C PRO A 175 -6.03 -13.39 -30.50
N PRO A 176 -6.34 -12.30 -31.23
CA PRO A 176 -6.34 -12.45 -32.68
C PRO A 176 -5.67 -11.29 -33.41
N ARG A 177 -5.00 -11.62 -34.53
CA ARG A 177 -4.76 -10.80 -35.73
C ARG A 177 -4.48 -9.29 -35.53
N GLY A 178 -3.26 -8.91 -35.90
CA GLY A 178 -2.90 -7.67 -36.61
C GLY A 178 -3.65 -6.38 -36.28
N ASP A 179 -2.88 -5.42 -35.75
CA ASP A 179 -3.18 -3.99 -35.53
C ASP A 179 -4.38 -3.65 -34.62
N TYR A 180 -4.16 -2.68 -33.73
CA TYR A 180 -5.20 -2.05 -32.93
C TYR A 180 -6.26 -1.35 -33.81
N PRO A 181 -7.56 -1.41 -33.45
CA PRO A 181 -8.11 -2.10 -32.28
C PRO A 181 -8.27 -3.61 -32.52
N TRP A 182 -7.69 -4.41 -31.63
CA TRP A 182 -7.62 -5.88 -31.68
C TRP A 182 -8.92 -6.57 -31.19
N SER A 183 -9.94 -5.79 -30.84
CA SER A 183 -11.30 -6.25 -30.51
C SER A 183 -12.32 -5.14 -30.76
N ASP A 184 -13.62 -5.45 -30.65
CA ASP A 184 -14.70 -4.45 -30.66
C ASP A 184 -14.67 -3.50 -29.44
N GLY A 185 -13.78 -3.77 -28.49
CA GLY A 185 -13.69 -3.07 -27.21
C GLY A 185 -14.92 -3.32 -26.33
N LEU A 186 -14.95 -2.63 -25.21
CA LEU A 186 -16.04 -2.67 -24.24
C LEU A 186 -16.84 -1.37 -24.30
N THR A 187 -18.16 -1.46 -24.24
CA THR A 187 -19.05 -0.29 -24.13
C THR A 187 -19.00 0.34 -22.73
N GLU A 188 -18.69 -0.47 -21.72
CA GLU A 188 -18.63 -0.08 -20.31
C GLU A 188 -17.53 -0.86 -19.59
N ILE A 189 -17.03 -0.30 -18.48
CA ILE A 189 -16.10 -1.01 -17.62
C ILE A 189 -16.89 -2.11 -16.87
N PRO A 190 -16.48 -3.38 -16.93
CA PRO A 190 -17.23 -4.47 -16.31
C PRO A 190 -17.26 -4.34 -14.79
N SER A 191 -18.26 -4.97 -14.16
CA SER A 191 -18.31 -5.09 -12.71
C SER A 191 -17.06 -5.79 -12.16
N GLY A 192 -16.67 -5.42 -10.94
CA GLY A 192 -15.44 -5.93 -10.33
C GLY A 192 -14.18 -5.17 -10.73
N VAL A 193 -14.28 -4.09 -11.52
CA VAL A 193 -13.16 -3.20 -11.81
C VAL A 193 -13.27 -1.93 -10.97
N LEU A 194 -12.20 -1.61 -10.26
CA LEU A 194 -12.06 -0.33 -9.56
C LEU A 194 -11.15 0.59 -10.36
N GLU A 195 -11.68 1.75 -10.74
CA GLU A 195 -10.90 2.84 -11.33
C GLU A 195 -10.25 3.67 -10.23
N TYR A 196 -8.95 3.95 -10.40
CA TYR A 196 -8.16 4.73 -9.44
C TYR A 196 -7.69 6.05 -10.01
N ASP A 197 -7.33 6.08 -11.29
CA ASP A 197 -6.84 7.29 -11.94
C ASP A 197 -7.13 7.29 -13.44
N ARG A 198 -7.21 8.49 -14.01
CA ARG A 198 -7.54 8.74 -15.41
C ARG A 198 -6.83 9.98 -15.91
N VAL A 199 -6.14 9.84 -17.03
CA VAL A 199 -5.53 10.97 -17.75
C VAL A 199 -6.01 11.01 -19.20
N SER A 200 -6.30 12.20 -19.70
CA SER A 200 -6.65 12.44 -21.10
C SER A 200 -5.37 12.73 -21.90
N VAL A 201 -5.29 12.25 -23.14
CA VAL A 201 -4.12 12.40 -24.00
C VAL A 201 -4.54 12.62 -25.44
N TRP A 202 -3.64 13.21 -26.23
CA TRP A 202 -3.80 13.44 -27.66
C TRP A 202 -2.81 12.61 -28.44
N ARG A 203 -3.28 11.91 -29.48
CA ARG A 203 -2.38 11.16 -30.34
C ARG A 203 -1.63 12.11 -31.29
N ARG A 204 -0.30 12.03 -31.32
CA ARG A 204 0.56 12.79 -32.24
C ARG A 204 0.60 12.27 -33.67
#